data_AF-S3CLX3-F1
#
_entry.id   AF-S3CLX3-F1
#
_cell.length_a   1.000
_cell.length_b   1.000
_cell.length_c   1.000
_cell.angle_alpha   90.00
_cell.angle_beta   90.00
_cell.angle_gamma   90.00
#
_symmetry.space_group_name_H-M   'P 1'
#
loop_
_entity.id
_entity.type
_entity.pdbx_description
1 polymer ?
#
loop_
_entity_poly.entity_id
_entity_poly.type
_entity_poly.pdbx_seq_one_letter_code
_entity_poly.pdbx_strand_id
1 'polypeptide(L)'
;MSTPPQPQTGYSRVSSPTPTAAEAQGDIYLSRTRFRHLSALNAQPEIPDLLQQWTSQSVQPPSKAAEPSQQQSKMATNTSSPNSQPAVRTGDLEILELLLTHGWDPTVTATGKSRLDQVLSNPSILRWFLAHGADPNAWCPYAVTSVTEAARSAPLDTLRILVDHGGIVVATDAVAQAVVGDVLRFPGRLEVVRYLLERGAPVDAYRFEGVGSEAVGLMGVWGMETGLQIAVRGGRGEMVRLLVGYGADGMKRGGFGTRGETAGEIAEGVGLREIGMLLKRP
;
A
#
# COMPACT_ATOMS: atom_id res chain seq x y z
N MET A 1 -19.04 -45.08 20.36
CA MET A 1 -19.10 -43.76 19.72
C MET A 1 -17.68 -43.20 19.73
N SER A 2 -16.96 -43.40 18.63
CA SER A 2 -15.56 -43.00 18.49
C SER A 2 -15.50 -41.73 17.65
N THR A 3 -14.99 -40.66 18.25
CA THR A 3 -14.75 -39.37 17.60
C THR A 3 -13.60 -39.49 16.60
N PRO A 4 -13.69 -38.89 15.40
CA PRO A 4 -12.63 -38.94 14.40
C PRO A 4 -11.46 -38.00 14.76
N PRO A 5 -10.23 -38.32 14.33
CA PRO A 5 -9.04 -37.51 14.65
C PRO A 5 -9.05 -36.20 13.85
N GLN A 6 -8.70 -35.10 14.52
CA GLN A 6 -8.55 -33.80 13.88
C GLN A 6 -7.32 -33.76 12.96
N PRO A 7 -7.40 -33.07 11.81
CA PRO A 7 -6.27 -32.95 10.88
C PRO A 7 -5.18 -32.06 11.48
N GLN A 8 -3.96 -32.59 11.55
CA GLN A 8 -2.77 -31.79 11.87
C GLN A 8 -2.44 -30.89 10.66
N THR A 9 -2.80 -29.62 10.74
CA THR A 9 -2.31 -28.60 9.82
C THR A 9 -0.93 -28.14 10.30
N GLY A 10 0.11 -28.69 9.68
CA GLY A 10 1.48 -28.21 9.79
C GLY A 10 1.64 -26.85 9.11
N TYR A 11 1.17 -25.79 9.75
CA TYR A 11 1.64 -24.43 9.47
C TYR A 11 2.76 -24.12 10.45
N SER A 12 3.99 -24.09 9.94
CA SER A 12 5.13 -23.55 10.68
C SER A 12 4.78 -22.17 11.19
N ARG A 13 4.86 -21.97 12.52
CA ARG A 13 4.71 -20.66 13.18
C ARG A 13 5.64 -19.67 12.48
N VAL A 14 5.07 -18.80 11.65
CA VAL A 14 5.76 -17.59 11.22
C VAL A 14 5.83 -16.71 12.45
N SER A 15 7.04 -16.42 12.91
CA SER A 15 7.29 -15.58 14.09
C SER A 15 6.48 -14.29 13.99
N SER A 16 5.68 -14.03 15.02
CA SER A 16 4.90 -12.81 15.21
C SER A 16 5.77 -11.55 14.99
N PRO A 17 5.34 -10.57 14.18
CA PRO A 17 6.13 -9.38 13.94
C PRO A 17 6.26 -8.54 15.22
N THR A 18 7.50 -8.38 15.69
CA THR A 18 7.88 -7.58 16.86
C THR A 18 7.44 -6.11 16.69
N PRO A 19 7.06 -5.40 17.77
CA PRO A 19 6.76 -3.99 17.67
C PRO A 19 7.96 -3.19 17.14
N THR A 20 7.74 -2.24 16.23
CA THR A 20 8.81 -1.38 15.71
C THR A 20 9.17 -0.31 16.75
N ALA A 21 10.41 0.19 16.72
CA ALA A 21 10.89 1.21 17.67
C ALA A 21 10.03 2.50 17.67
N ALA A 22 9.29 2.77 16.60
CA ALA A 22 8.34 3.87 16.49
C ALA A 22 7.07 3.66 17.35
N GLU A 23 6.64 2.41 17.57
CA GLU A 23 5.49 2.06 18.41
C GLU A 23 5.80 2.26 19.91
N ALA A 24 7.07 2.10 20.31
CA ALA A 24 7.54 2.40 21.67
C ALA A 24 7.53 3.91 21.99
N GLN A 25 7.43 4.78 20.99
CA GLN A 25 7.39 6.24 21.12
C GLN A 25 5.97 6.83 21.07
N GLY A 26 4.92 5.98 21.03
CA GLY A 26 3.53 6.43 21.16
C GLY A 26 2.91 6.99 19.88
N ASP A 27 3.43 6.64 18.70
CA ASP A 27 2.84 7.08 17.44
C ASP A 27 1.51 6.35 17.16
N ILE A 28 0.42 6.99 17.60
CA ILE A 28 -0.98 6.58 17.41
C ILE A 28 -1.33 6.31 15.94
N TYR A 29 -0.62 6.90 14.98
CA TYR A 29 -0.92 6.80 13.55
C TYR A 29 -0.39 5.50 12.93
N LEU A 30 0.82 5.08 13.29
CA LEU A 30 1.36 3.77 12.87
C LEU A 30 0.56 2.61 13.51
N SER A 31 0.22 2.76 14.79
CA SER A 31 -0.59 1.79 15.55
C SER A 31 -1.97 1.59 14.94
N ARG A 32 -2.61 2.66 14.45
CA ARG A 32 -3.91 2.60 13.76
C ARG A 32 -3.83 1.96 12.38
N THR A 33 -2.71 2.14 11.68
CA THR A 33 -2.49 1.59 10.34
C THR A 33 -2.26 0.09 10.42
N ARG A 34 -1.41 -0.35 11.37
CA ARG A 34 -1.26 -1.76 11.72
C ARG A 34 -2.56 -2.36 12.23
N PHE A 35 -3.29 -1.66 13.09
CA PHE A 35 -4.60 -2.12 13.57
C PHE A 35 -5.61 -2.33 12.42
N ARG A 36 -5.72 -1.40 11.47
CA ARG A 36 -6.62 -1.53 10.31
C ARG A 36 -6.18 -2.67 9.37
N HIS A 37 -4.88 -2.84 9.20
CA HIS A 37 -4.33 -3.91 8.37
C HIS A 37 -4.50 -5.29 9.03
N LEU A 38 -4.25 -5.41 10.34
CA LEU A 38 -4.53 -6.61 11.14
C LEU A 38 -6.04 -6.89 11.25
N SER A 39 -6.88 -5.86 11.28
CA SER A 39 -8.34 -5.99 11.24
C SER A 39 -8.86 -6.43 9.85
N ALA A 40 -8.10 -6.19 8.78
CA ALA A 40 -8.39 -6.77 7.46
C ALA A 40 -7.92 -8.24 7.38
N LEU A 41 -6.91 -8.62 8.16
CA LEU A 41 -6.45 -10.00 8.37
C LEU A 41 -7.30 -10.81 9.38
N ASN A 42 -8.47 -10.31 9.77
CA ASN A 42 -9.40 -10.85 10.79
C ASN A 42 -10.07 -12.19 10.42
N ALA A 43 -9.32 -13.07 9.76
CA ALA A 43 -9.59 -14.49 9.55
C ALA A 43 -8.76 -15.40 10.49
N GLN A 44 -8.13 -14.86 11.54
CA GLN A 44 -7.28 -15.62 12.48
C GLN A 44 -7.74 -15.42 13.95
N PRO A 45 -7.88 -16.49 14.75
CA PRO A 45 -8.56 -16.49 16.06
C PRO A 45 -7.78 -15.83 17.23
N GLU A 46 -6.54 -15.38 17.03
CA GLU A 46 -5.63 -14.97 18.11
C GLU A 46 -5.67 -13.46 18.45
N ILE A 47 -6.46 -12.67 17.70
CA ILE A 47 -6.51 -11.20 17.82
C ILE A 47 -7.15 -10.68 19.12
N PRO A 48 -8.22 -11.28 19.68
CA PRO A 48 -8.83 -10.78 20.92
C PRO A 48 -7.88 -10.73 22.12
N ASP A 49 -6.98 -11.73 22.24
CA ASP A 49 -6.02 -11.83 23.34
C ASP A 49 -4.94 -10.74 23.24
N LEU A 50 -4.51 -10.40 22.03
CA LEU A 50 -3.55 -9.30 21.78
C LEU A 50 -4.16 -7.94 22.15
N LEU A 51 -5.44 -7.71 21.85
CA LEU A 51 -6.16 -6.47 22.23
C LEU A 51 -6.31 -6.32 23.75
N GLN A 52 -6.50 -7.43 24.47
CA GLN A 52 -6.64 -7.43 25.93
C GLN A 52 -5.30 -7.15 26.64
N GLN A 53 -4.20 -7.65 26.10
CA GLN A 53 -2.85 -7.34 26.60
C GLN A 53 -2.50 -5.86 26.40
N TRP A 54 -2.92 -5.24 25.29
CA TRP A 54 -2.63 -3.83 24.99
C TRP A 54 -3.39 -2.84 25.89
N THR A 55 -4.69 -3.06 26.07
CA THR A 55 -5.53 -2.21 26.92
C THR A 55 -5.10 -2.23 28.39
N SER A 56 -4.45 -3.30 28.82
CA SER A 56 -3.92 -3.46 30.18
C SER A 56 -2.61 -2.69 30.42
N GLN A 57 -1.92 -2.22 29.37
CA GLN A 57 -0.61 -1.56 29.47
C GLN A 57 -0.65 -0.03 29.38
N SER A 58 -1.78 0.59 29.05
CA SER A 58 -1.90 2.05 28.96
C SER A 58 -2.43 2.68 30.26
N VAL A 59 -1.55 3.28 31.07
CA VAL A 59 -1.90 4.04 32.28
C VAL A 59 -1.41 5.50 32.17
N GLN A 60 -2.41 6.40 32.15
CA GLN A 60 -2.45 7.86 32.41
C GLN A 60 -1.83 8.90 31.43
N PRO A 61 -2.54 10.02 31.15
CA PRO A 61 -2.01 11.17 30.43
C PRO A 61 -1.10 12.02 31.34
N PRO A 62 -0.04 12.66 30.83
CA PRO A 62 0.88 13.43 31.68
C PRO A 62 0.26 14.78 32.10
N SER A 63 0.27 15.05 33.41
CA SER A 63 -0.05 16.35 34.00
C SER A 63 1.21 17.22 34.15
N LYS A 64 1.09 18.51 33.79
CA LYS A 64 1.92 19.68 34.17
C LYS A 64 3.46 19.59 34.08
N ALA A 65 3.99 20.37 33.12
CA ALA A 65 5.20 21.19 33.15
C ALA A 65 6.46 20.67 33.87
N ALA A 66 7.47 20.32 33.06
CA ALA A 66 8.89 20.49 33.41
C ALA A 66 9.64 20.96 32.14
N GLU A 67 10.50 21.96 32.30
CA GLU A 67 11.30 22.60 31.25
C GLU A 67 12.22 21.61 30.51
N PRO A 68 12.56 21.85 29.23
CA PRO A 68 13.33 20.90 28.44
C PRO A 68 14.82 20.95 28.82
N SER A 69 15.27 19.93 29.57
CA SER A 69 16.68 19.62 29.78
C SER A 69 17.37 19.26 28.45
N GLN A 70 18.59 19.76 28.28
CA GLN A 70 19.46 19.79 27.08
C GLN A 70 19.77 18.45 26.37
N GLN A 71 19.07 17.35 26.67
CA GLN A 71 19.22 16.07 25.98
C GLN A 71 18.34 15.93 24.73
N GLN A 72 17.28 16.73 24.57
CA GLN A 72 16.47 16.73 23.32
C GLN A 72 17.21 17.34 22.11
N SER A 73 18.30 18.08 22.33
CA SER A 73 19.07 18.73 21.25
C SER A 73 19.98 17.79 20.45
N LYS A 74 20.20 16.54 20.87
CA LYS A 74 21.10 15.59 20.16
C LYS A 74 20.37 14.52 19.32
N MET A 75 19.05 14.39 19.45
CA MET A 75 18.27 13.41 18.64
C MET A 75 17.65 14.03 17.38
N ALA A 76 17.60 15.35 17.27
CA ALA A 76 16.94 16.05 16.15
C ALA A 76 17.79 16.16 14.86
N THR A 77 19.03 15.68 14.84
CA THR A 77 19.97 15.94 13.74
C THR A 77 20.13 14.81 12.71
N ASN A 78 19.62 13.60 12.98
CA ASN A 78 19.97 12.42 12.16
C ASN A 78 18.87 11.97 11.17
N THR A 79 17.68 12.56 11.23
CA THR A 79 16.53 12.18 10.38
C THR A 79 16.52 12.86 9.01
N SER A 80 17.28 13.95 8.86
CA SER A 80 17.40 14.73 7.63
C SER A 80 18.85 15.12 7.39
N SER A 81 19.74 14.15 7.14
CA SER A 81 21.02 14.50 6.54
C SER A 81 20.73 15.11 5.15
N PRO A 82 21.08 16.39 4.90
CA PRO A 82 20.77 17.06 3.63
C PRO A 82 21.39 16.35 2.42
N ASN A 83 22.41 15.50 2.65
CA ASN A 83 23.09 14.71 1.62
C ASN A 83 22.41 13.37 1.31
N SER A 84 21.42 12.94 2.12
CA SER A 84 20.74 11.65 1.91
C SER A 84 19.80 11.66 0.69
N GLN A 85 19.16 12.79 0.39
CA GLN A 85 18.21 12.87 -0.73
C GLN A 85 18.88 12.79 -2.11
N PRO A 86 20.01 13.50 -2.36
CA PRO A 86 20.78 13.28 -3.57
C PRO A 86 21.25 11.83 -3.73
N ALA A 87 21.81 11.21 -2.69
CA ALA A 87 22.30 9.83 -2.73
C ALA A 87 21.21 8.81 -3.08
N VAL A 88 20.02 8.98 -2.50
CA VAL A 88 18.85 8.15 -2.79
C VAL A 88 18.36 8.34 -4.24
N ARG A 89 18.44 9.57 -4.78
CA ARG A 89 18.01 9.84 -6.16
C ARG A 89 19.02 9.38 -7.20
N THR A 90 20.31 9.45 -6.91
CA THR A 90 21.39 9.01 -7.81
C THR A 90 21.56 7.50 -7.77
N GLY A 91 21.20 6.85 -6.67
CA GLY A 91 21.38 5.41 -6.48
C GLY A 91 22.80 4.98 -6.19
N ASP A 92 23.55 5.89 -5.58
CA ASP A 92 24.91 5.62 -5.16
C ASP A 92 24.90 4.83 -3.84
N LEU A 93 24.99 3.50 -3.96
CA LEU A 93 24.98 2.59 -2.82
C LEU A 93 26.19 2.84 -1.90
N GLU A 94 27.34 3.25 -2.43
CA GLU A 94 28.54 3.54 -1.62
C GLU A 94 28.30 4.74 -0.69
N ILE A 95 27.63 5.78 -1.21
CA ILE A 95 27.24 6.93 -0.39
C ILE A 95 26.19 6.53 0.65
N LEU A 96 25.23 5.65 0.30
CA LEU A 96 24.23 5.17 1.26
C LEU A 96 24.85 4.36 2.40
N GLU A 97 25.82 3.49 2.10
CA GLU A 97 26.60 2.73 3.09
C GLU A 97 27.42 3.67 4.00
N LEU A 98 28.04 4.71 3.42
CA LEU A 98 28.76 5.71 4.19
C LEU A 98 27.83 6.47 5.14
N LEU A 99 26.66 6.88 4.64
CA LEU A 99 25.63 7.54 5.46
C LEU A 99 25.18 6.63 6.61
N LEU A 100 24.90 5.36 6.33
CA LEU A 100 24.51 4.36 7.32
C LEU A 100 25.59 4.21 8.41
N THR A 101 26.87 4.14 8.01
CA THR A 101 28.02 4.07 8.92
C THR A 101 28.11 5.30 9.84
N HIS A 102 27.66 6.47 9.36
CA HIS A 102 27.57 7.70 10.16
C HIS A 102 26.25 7.86 10.94
N GLY A 103 25.47 6.79 11.08
CA GLY A 103 24.25 6.78 11.91
C GLY A 103 23.03 7.41 11.23
N TRP A 104 23.02 7.49 9.89
CA TRP A 104 21.81 7.79 9.14
C TRP A 104 20.90 6.56 9.09
N ASP A 105 19.62 6.76 9.42
CA ASP A 105 18.62 5.71 9.39
C ASP A 105 17.82 5.74 8.06
N PRO A 106 17.88 4.68 7.23
CA PRO A 106 17.13 4.61 5.98
C PRO A 106 15.62 4.38 6.16
N THR A 107 15.18 4.03 7.37
CA THR A 107 13.76 3.74 7.65
C THR A 107 12.98 4.99 8.06
N VAL A 108 13.66 6.01 8.57
CA VAL A 108 13.03 7.22 9.13
C VAL A 108 13.07 8.37 8.12
N THR A 109 11.94 9.08 7.99
CA THR A 109 11.91 10.40 7.33
C THR A 109 11.47 11.48 8.29
N ALA A 110 11.94 12.70 8.03
CA ALA A 110 11.49 13.90 8.72
C ALA A 110 9.98 14.16 8.61
N THR A 111 9.28 13.47 7.70
CA THR A 111 7.84 13.65 7.43
C THR A 111 6.99 12.46 7.88
N GLY A 112 7.59 11.41 8.48
CA GLY A 112 6.89 10.17 8.83
C GLY A 112 6.44 9.31 7.64
N LYS A 113 6.84 9.70 6.42
CA LYS A 113 6.54 8.99 5.16
C LYS A 113 7.60 7.92 4.88
N SER A 114 7.23 6.90 4.10
CA SER A 114 8.21 5.93 3.59
C SER A 114 9.21 6.58 2.63
N ARG A 115 10.51 6.27 2.76
CA ARG A 115 11.53 6.57 1.72
C ARG A 115 11.40 5.68 0.49
N LEU A 116 10.59 4.60 0.59
CA LEU A 116 10.41 3.66 -0.52
C LEU A 116 9.84 4.37 -1.74
N ASP A 117 9.00 5.40 -1.56
CA ASP A 117 8.38 6.17 -2.65
C ASP A 117 9.38 6.72 -3.68
N GLN A 118 10.56 7.13 -3.22
CA GLN A 118 11.61 7.73 -4.04
C GLN A 118 12.49 6.71 -4.76
N VAL A 119 12.45 5.44 -4.34
CA VAL A 119 13.33 4.38 -4.85
C VAL A 119 12.61 3.32 -5.65
N LEU A 120 11.28 3.42 -5.82
CA LEU A 120 10.50 2.47 -6.62
C LEU A 120 10.92 2.42 -8.09
N SER A 121 11.51 3.50 -8.62
CA SER A 121 12.06 3.52 -9.98
C SER A 121 13.40 2.79 -10.10
N ASN A 122 14.07 2.48 -8.99
CA ASN A 122 15.38 1.85 -8.98
C ASN A 122 15.39 0.55 -8.14
N PRO A 123 15.26 -0.62 -8.81
CA PRO A 123 15.26 -1.92 -8.15
C PRO A 123 16.47 -2.20 -7.24
N SER A 124 17.66 -1.70 -7.59
CA SER A 124 18.88 -1.96 -6.82
C SER A 124 18.85 -1.23 -5.49
N ILE A 125 18.47 0.06 -5.50
CA ILE A 125 18.32 0.85 -4.27
C ILE A 125 17.16 0.29 -3.44
N LEU A 126 16.05 -0.08 -4.08
CA LEU A 126 14.92 -0.66 -3.37
C LEU A 126 15.32 -1.90 -2.57
N ARG A 127 16.07 -2.83 -3.17
CA ARG A 127 16.60 -4.01 -2.46
C ARG A 127 17.48 -3.61 -1.28
N TRP A 128 18.32 -2.59 -1.46
CA TRP A 128 19.17 -2.09 -0.39
C TRP A 128 18.33 -1.56 0.78
N PHE A 129 17.31 -0.74 0.52
CA PHE A 129 16.41 -0.23 1.57
C PHE A 129 15.66 -1.35 2.30
N LEU A 130 15.13 -2.32 1.55
CA LEU A 130 14.41 -3.47 2.14
C LEU A 130 15.35 -4.35 2.97
N ALA A 131 16.59 -4.56 2.53
CA ALA A 131 17.62 -5.28 3.29
C ALA A 131 18.00 -4.58 4.60
N HIS A 132 17.85 -3.24 4.65
CA HIS A 132 18.14 -2.41 5.81
C HIS A 132 16.89 -2.06 6.64
N GLY A 133 15.84 -2.89 6.55
CA GLY A 133 14.68 -2.82 7.46
C GLY A 133 13.59 -1.84 7.06
N ALA A 134 13.61 -1.31 5.82
CA ALA A 134 12.48 -0.55 5.32
C ALA A 134 11.23 -1.44 5.21
N ASP A 135 10.10 -0.96 5.72
CA ASP A 135 8.83 -1.69 5.66
C ASP A 135 8.24 -1.62 4.23
N PRO A 136 8.08 -2.76 3.52
CA PRO A 136 7.49 -2.81 2.18
C PRO A 136 6.01 -2.41 2.14
N ASN A 137 5.35 -2.32 3.30
CA ASN A 137 3.95 -1.89 3.44
C ASN A 137 3.82 -0.44 3.92
N ALA A 138 4.95 0.28 4.00
CA ALA A 138 4.95 1.63 4.49
C ALA A 138 4.07 2.54 3.61
N TRP A 139 3.47 3.52 4.29
CA TRP A 139 2.52 4.45 3.69
C TRP A 139 3.22 5.41 2.73
N CYS A 140 2.63 5.58 1.54
CA CYS A 140 3.09 6.51 0.51
C CYS A 140 2.03 7.58 0.24
N PRO A 141 2.43 8.84 -0.01
CA PRO A 141 1.51 9.87 -0.48
C PRO A 141 0.83 9.46 -1.77
N TYR A 142 -0.46 9.77 -1.92
CA TYR A 142 -1.27 9.56 -3.14
C TYR A 142 -1.57 8.10 -3.53
N ALA A 143 -0.78 7.14 -3.06
CA ALA A 143 -1.02 5.71 -3.22
C ALA A 143 -0.65 4.99 -1.92
N VAL A 144 -1.67 4.91 -1.06
CA VAL A 144 -1.86 4.28 0.26
C VAL A 144 -0.71 3.43 0.82
N THR A 145 -0.12 2.54 0.03
CA THR A 145 1.02 1.69 0.40
C THR A 145 2.10 1.71 -0.68
N SER A 146 3.32 1.36 -0.32
CA SER A 146 4.44 1.25 -1.28
C SER A 146 4.12 0.31 -2.45
N VAL A 147 3.35 -0.77 -2.21
CA VAL A 147 2.85 -1.68 -3.26
C VAL A 147 1.90 -0.97 -4.23
N THR A 148 0.95 -0.18 -3.72
CA THR A 148 -0.01 0.55 -4.57
C THR A 148 0.65 1.65 -5.39
N GLU A 149 1.67 2.31 -4.83
CA GLU A 149 2.46 3.30 -5.57
C GLU A 149 3.29 2.62 -6.66
N ALA A 150 3.95 1.49 -6.35
CA ALA A 150 4.71 0.73 -7.34
C ALA A 150 3.81 0.20 -8.47
N ALA A 151 2.59 -0.22 -8.14
CA ALA A 151 1.59 -0.62 -9.14
C ALA A 151 1.28 0.52 -10.12
N ARG A 152 1.20 1.76 -9.63
CA ARG A 152 0.90 2.96 -10.42
C ARG A 152 2.07 3.44 -11.28
N SER A 153 3.28 3.43 -10.71
CA SER A 153 4.41 4.22 -11.22
C SER A 153 5.74 3.47 -11.31
N ALA A 154 5.77 2.14 -11.14
CA ALA A 154 7.00 1.36 -11.24
C ALA A 154 6.92 0.21 -12.26
N PRO A 155 8.07 -0.25 -12.78
CA PRO A 155 8.15 -1.49 -13.55
C PRO A 155 7.67 -2.70 -12.74
N LEU A 156 7.23 -3.75 -13.44
CA LEU A 156 6.76 -5.00 -12.81
C LEU A 156 7.83 -5.62 -11.88
N ASP A 157 9.10 -5.52 -12.23
CA ASP A 157 10.17 -6.10 -11.41
C ASP A 157 10.31 -5.39 -10.06
N THR A 158 10.11 -4.08 -9.98
CA THR A 158 10.04 -3.36 -8.69
C THR A 158 8.90 -3.90 -7.84
N LEU A 159 7.72 -4.07 -8.43
CA LEU A 159 6.55 -4.58 -7.72
C LEU A 159 6.78 -6.01 -7.21
N ARG A 160 7.43 -6.87 -8.00
CA ARG A 160 7.85 -8.21 -7.57
C ARG A 160 8.77 -8.15 -6.36
N ILE A 161 9.78 -7.29 -6.39
CA ILE A 161 10.70 -7.10 -5.26
C ILE A 161 9.95 -6.75 -3.98
N LEU A 162 9.02 -5.79 -4.03
CA LEU A 162 8.22 -5.42 -2.86
C LEU A 162 7.39 -6.61 -2.34
N VAL A 163 6.69 -7.30 -3.21
CA VAL A 163 5.86 -8.46 -2.83
C VAL A 163 6.71 -9.60 -2.27
N ASP A 164 7.88 -9.87 -2.85
CA ASP A 164 8.81 -10.91 -2.38
C ASP A 164 9.39 -10.59 -1.00
N HIS A 165 9.46 -9.31 -0.61
CA HIS A 165 9.88 -8.87 0.72
C HIS A 165 8.72 -8.73 1.72
N GLY A 166 7.51 -9.20 1.37
CA GLY A 166 6.34 -9.16 2.26
C GLY A 166 5.38 -7.99 2.01
N GLY A 167 5.46 -7.36 0.84
CA GLY A 167 4.49 -6.38 0.37
C GLY A 167 3.11 -7.01 0.16
N ILE A 168 2.08 -6.35 0.69
CA ILE A 168 0.73 -6.92 0.79
C ILE A 168 -0.13 -6.43 -0.38
N VAL A 169 -0.83 -7.37 -1.00
CA VAL A 169 -1.59 -7.15 -2.25
C VAL A 169 -3.11 -7.32 -2.05
N VAL A 170 -3.52 -8.27 -1.22
CA VAL A 170 -4.90 -8.80 -1.11
C VAL A 170 -5.97 -7.85 -0.57
N ALA A 171 -5.58 -6.73 0.05
CA ALA A 171 -6.50 -5.75 0.64
C ALA A 171 -6.11 -4.33 0.24
N THR A 172 -5.75 -4.16 -1.02
CA THR A 172 -5.23 -2.90 -1.56
C THR A 172 -6.00 -2.47 -2.80
N ASP A 173 -5.93 -1.19 -3.12
CA ASP A 173 -6.44 -0.63 -4.37
C ASP A 173 -5.42 -0.72 -5.53
N ALA A 174 -4.43 -1.63 -5.42
CA ALA A 174 -3.29 -1.70 -6.35
C ALA A 174 -3.71 -1.93 -7.80
N VAL A 175 -4.78 -2.69 -8.05
CA VAL A 175 -5.34 -2.89 -9.40
C VAL A 175 -5.84 -1.56 -9.97
N ALA A 176 -6.66 -0.83 -9.23
CA ALA A 176 -7.17 0.47 -9.67
C ALA A 176 -6.02 1.47 -9.89
N GLN A 177 -5.01 1.48 -9.02
CA GLN A 177 -3.83 2.33 -9.16
C GLN A 177 -2.97 1.96 -10.37
N ALA A 178 -2.76 0.67 -10.66
CA ALA A 178 -2.07 0.22 -11.86
C ALA A 178 -2.79 0.62 -13.15
N VAL A 179 -4.12 0.58 -13.14
CA VAL A 179 -4.95 1.00 -14.28
C VAL A 179 -4.90 2.52 -14.50
N VAL A 180 -4.80 3.33 -13.43
CA VAL A 180 -4.61 4.78 -13.54
C VAL A 180 -3.21 5.15 -14.06
N GLY A 181 -2.22 4.30 -13.82
CA GLY A 181 -0.83 4.53 -14.18
C GLY A 181 -0.64 5.04 -15.62
N ASP A 182 0.26 6.00 -15.79
CA ASP A 182 0.59 6.57 -17.10
C ASP A 182 1.34 5.52 -17.93
N VAL A 183 0.65 4.96 -18.93
CA VAL A 183 1.19 3.92 -19.81
C VAL A 183 2.35 4.43 -20.66
N LEU A 184 2.40 5.74 -20.96
CA LEU A 184 3.50 6.33 -21.73
C LEU A 184 4.78 6.37 -20.92
N ARG A 185 4.67 6.69 -19.64
CA ARG A 185 5.82 6.76 -18.73
C ARG A 185 6.20 5.39 -18.17
N PHE A 186 5.22 4.52 -17.94
CA PHE A 186 5.38 3.21 -17.33
C PHE A 186 4.67 2.15 -18.17
N PRO A 187 5.32 1.66 -19.24
CA PRO A 187 4.75 0.60 -20.06
C PRO A 187 4.52 -0.69 -19.24
N GLY A 188 3.77 -1.61 -19.83
CA GLY A 188 3.52 -2.93 -19.24
C GLY A 188 2.48 -2.93 -18.11
N ARG A 189 1.53 -1.99 -18.12
CA ARG A 189 0.46 -1.94 -17.10
C ARG A 189 -0.44 -3.18 -17.14
N LEU A 190 -0.63 -3.80 -18.30
CA LEU A 190 -1.40 -5.04 -18.43
C LEU A 190 -0.76 -6.19 -17.63
N GLU A 191 0.56 -6.34 -17.73
CA GLU A 191 1.36 -7.35 -17.04
C GLU A 191 1.37 -7.09 -15.54
N VAL A 192 1.44 -5.83 -15.12
CA VAL A 192 1.32 -5.44 -13.71
C VAL A 192 -0.06 -5.78 -13.14
N VAL A 193 -1.14 -5.45 -13.84
CA VAL A 193 -2.50 -5.78 -13.41
C VAL A 193 -2.69 -7.30 -13.34
N ARG A 194 -2.23 -8.04 -14.37
CA ARG A 194 -2.27 -9.50 -14.38
C ARG A 194 -1.56 -10.08 -13.16
N TYR A 195 -0.34 -9.64 -12.90
CA TYR A 195 0.44 -10.09 -11.75
C TYR A 195 -0.26 -9.81 -10.42
N LEU A 196 -0.83 -8.62 -10.25
CA LEU A 196 -1.57 -8.27 -9.03
C LEU A 196 -2.79 -9.18 -8.82
N LEU A 197 -3.56 -9.43 -9.87
CA LEU A 197 -4.73 -10.31 -9.83
C LEU A 197 -4.34 -11.77 -9.51
N GLU A 198 -3.24 -12.27 -10.11
CA GLU A 198 -2.68 -13.59 -9.80
C GLU A 198 -2.22 -13.73 -8.35
N ARG A 199 -1.80 -12.62 -7.72
CA ARG A 199 -1.43 -12.54 -6.29
C ARG A 199 -2.63 -12.26 -5.37
N GLY A 200 -3.86 -12.31 -5.89
CA GLY A 200 -5.09 -12.16 -5.12
C GLY A 200 -5.50 -10.72 -4.83
N ALA A 201 -5.01 -9.74 -5.61
CA ALA A 201 -5.51 -8.37 -5.50
C ALA A 201 -7.02 -8.32 -5.81
N PRO A 202 -7.80 -7.56 -5.04
CA PRO A 202 -9.24 -7.41 -5.27
C PRO A 202 -9.47 -6.68 -6.60
N VAL A 203 -10.11 -7.37 -7.56
CA VAL A 203 -10.38 -6.85 -8.91
C VAL A 203 -11.31 -5.62 -8.88
N ASP A 204 -12.25 -5.59 -7.93
CA ASP A 204 -13.29 -4.57 -7.81
C ASP A 204 -13.00 -3.53 -6.71
N ALA A 205 -11.78 -3.50 -6.16
CA ALA A 205 -11.46 -2.49 -5.16
C ALA A 205 -11.57 -1.08 -5.74
N TYR A 206 -12.13 -0.16 -4.94
CA TYR A 206 -12.15 1.24 -5.32
C TYR A 206 -10.76 1.84 -5.16
N ARG A 207 -10.42 2.76 -6.06
CA ARG A 207 -9.28 3.63 -5.83
C ARG A 207 -9.50 4.44 -4.56
N PHE A 208 -8.48 4.50 -3.71
CA PHE A 208 -8.54 5.06 -2.36
C PHE A 208 -9.41 4.29 -1.36
N GLU A 209 -9.75 3.04 -1.65
CA GLU A 209 -10.41 2.17 -0.67
C GLU A 209 -9.49 1.94 0.54
N GLY A 210 -10.05 2.07 1.74
CA GLY A 210 -9.29 1.94 2.98
C GLY A 210 -8.50 3.18 3.39
N VAL A 211 -8.53 4.27 2.61
CA VAL A 211 -7.87 5.53 3.00
C VAL A 211 -8.72 6.28 4.02
N GLY A 212 -8.08 6.76 5.09
CA GLY A 212 -8.73 7.57 6.11
C GLY A 212 -9.21 8.94 5.60
N SER A 213 -9.75 9.76 6.49
CA SER A 213 -10.27 11.11 6.19
C SER A 213 -9.27 12.05 5.49
N GLU A 214 -7.98 11.72 5.52
CA GLU A 214 -6.87 12.49 4.94
C GLU A 214 -6.90 12.55 3.41
N ALA A 215 -7.47 11.54 2.74
CA ALA A 215 -7.60 11.55 1.28
C ALA A 215 -8.98 12.00 0.80
N VAL A 216 -9.86 12.51 1.66
CA VAL A 216 -11.21 12.97 1.26
C VAL A 216 -11.14 14.05 0.18
N GLY A 217 -10.15 14.93 0.25
CA GLY A 217 -9.89 15.91 -0.81
C GLY A 217 -9.52 15.25 -2.15
N LEU A 218 -8.68 14.21 -2.13
CA LEU A 218 -8.31 13.46 -3.33
C LEU A 218 -9.50 12.67 -3.89
N MET A 219 -10.27 12.02 -3.02
CA MET A 219 -11.48 11.30 -3.42
C MET A 219 -12.52 12.24 -4.03
N GLY A 220 -12.67 13.46 -3.50
CA GLY A 220 -13.60 14.46 -4.04
C GLY A 220 -13.18 15.00 -5.41
N VAL A 221 -11.88 15.17 -5.65
CA VAL A 221 -11.37 15.69 -6.94
C VAL A 221 -11.34 14.62 -8.02
N TRP A 222 -10.91 13.41 -7.66
CA TRP A 222 -10.61 12.37 -8.64
C TRP A 222 -11.60 11.21 -8.68
N GLY A 223 -12.51 11.12 -7.70
CA GLY A 223 -13.50 10.07 -7.60
C GLY A 223 -12.96 8.71 -7.14
N MET A 224 -13.80 7.95 -6.44
CA MET A 224 -13.59 6.54 -6.12
C MET A 224 -14.14 5.67 -7.25
N GLU A 225 -13.28 5.21 -8.15
CA GLU A 225 -13.65 4.33 -9.27
C GLU A 225 -12.94 2.97 -9.14
N THR A 226 -13.56 1.91 -9.69
CA THR A 226 -12.92 0.59 -9.83
C THR A 226 -11.93 0.61 -11.00
N GLY A 227 -10.99 -0.33 -11.02
CA GLY A 227 -10.10 -0.51 -12.18
C GLY A 227 -10.87 -0.65 -13.50
N LEU A 228 -12.04 -1.29 -13.48
CA LEU A 228 -12.88 -1.48 -14.65
C LEU A 228 -13.43 -0.15 -15.20
N GLN A 229 -14.01 0.68 -14.34
CA GLN A 229 -14.55 1.99 -14.73
C GLN A 229 -13.47 2.89 -15.32
N ILE A 230 -12.29 2.92 -14.69
CA ILE A 230 -11.14 3.70 -15.14
C ILE A 230 -10.63 3.15 -16.49
N ALA A 231 -10.59 1.83 -16.68
CA ALA A 231 -10.20 1.22 -17.96
C ALA A 231 -11.15 1.59 -19.11
N VAL A 232 -12.47 1.58 -18.85
CA VAL A 232 -13.48 1.99 -19.84
C VAL A 232 -13.36 3.47 -20.18
N ARG A 233 -13.22 4.34 -19.16
CA ARG A 233 -13.09 5.79 -19.35
C ARG A 233 -11.85 6.15 -20.18
N GLY A 234 -10.77 5.41 -20.01
CA GLY A 234 -9.54 5.55 -20.80
C GLY A 234 -9.56 4.84 -22.16
N GLY A 235 -10.65 4.16 -22.54
CA GLY A 235 -10.74 3.41 -23.80
C GLY A 235 -9.80 2.22 -23.92
N ARG A 236 -9.33 1.66 -22.79
CA ARG A 236 -8.32 0.58 -22.75
C ARG A 236 -8.96 -0.79 -22.91
N GLY A 237 -9.39 -1.13 -24.12
CA GLY A 237 -10.17 -2.35 -24.39
C GLY A 237 -9.51 -3.67 -23.95
N GLU A 238 -8.19 -3.81 -24.07
CA GLU A 238 -7.48 -4.99 -23.57
C GLU A 238 -7.49 -5.09 -22.04
N MET A 239 -7.34 -3.95 -21.35
CA MET A 239 -7.42 -3.89 -19.90
C MET A 239 -8.83 -4.23 -19.41
N VAL A 240 -9.86 -3.75 -20.11
CA VAL A 240 -11.26 -4.11 -19.83
C VAL A 240 -11.46 -5.62 -19.96
N ARG A 241 -11.00 -6.23 -21.06
CA ARG A 241 -11.10 -7.68 -21.27
C ARG A 241 -10.34 -8.46 -20.20
N LEU A 242 -9.17 -8.00 -19.78
CA LEU A 242 -8.41 -8.61 -18.70
C LEU A 242 -9.20 -8.60 -17.39
N LEU A 243 -9.69 -7.43 -16.96
CA LEU A 243 -10.42 -7.28 -15.70
C LEU A 243 -11.71 -8.11 -15.69
N VAL A 244 -12.49 -8.08 -16.77
CA VAL A 244 -13.70 -8.90 -16.91
C VAL A 244 -13.35 -10.39 -16.90
N GLY A 245 -12.25 -10.79 -17.52
CA GLY A 245 -11.76 -12.18 -17.49
C GLY A 245 -11.40 -12.68 -16.09
N TYR A 246 -11.04 -11.79 -15.17
CA TYR A 246 -10.81 -12.09 -13.75
C TYR A 246 -12.05 -11.85 -12.87
N GLY A 247 -13.23 -11.62 -13.46
CA GLY A 247 -14.50 -11.51 -12.75
C GLY A 247 -14.84 -10.12 -12.23
N ALA A 248 -14.32 -9.04 -12.84
CA ALA A 248 -14.70 -7.67 -12.47
C ALA A 248 -16.22 -7.43 -12.65
N ASP A 249 -16.86 -6.85 -11.64
CA ASP A 249 -18.28 -6.53 -11.66
C ASP A 249 -18.57 -5.27 -12.50
N GLY A 250 -19.14 -5.49 -13.69
CA GLY A 250 -19.57 -4.41 -14.59
C GLY A 250 -20.72 -3.56 -14.07
N MET A 251 -21.47 -4.04 -13.07
CA MET A 251 -22.63 -3.38 -12.47
C MET A 251 -22.26 -2.54 -11.25
N LYS A 252 -21.04 -2.68 -10.72
CA LYS A 252 -20.54 -1.86 -9.62
C LYS A 252 -20.54 -0.38 -10.03
N ARG A 253 -21.17 0.45 -9.21
CA ARG A 253 -21.30 1.90 -9.44
C ARG A 253 -20.12 2.64 -8.83
N GLY A 254 -19.74 3.77 -9.41
CA GLY A 254 -18.70 4.64 -8.85
C GLY A 254 -19.06 5.10 -7.43
N GLY A 255 -18.05 5.30 -6.59
CA GLY A 255 -18.19 5.77 -5.21
C GLY A 255 -18.17 7.29 -5.09
N PHE A 256 -17.79 7.77 -3.90
CA PHE A 256 -17.70 9.19 -3.57
C PHE A 256 -16.85 9.97 -4.60
N GLY A 257 -17.29 11.19 -4.95
CA GLY A 257 -16.61 12.05 -5.92
C GLY A 257 -16.80 11.64 -7.39
N THR A 258 -17.60 10.61 -7.68
CA THR A 258 -17.99 10.22 -9.05
C THR A 258 -19.46 10.54 -9.31
N ARG A 259 -19.91 10.36 -10.57
CA ARG A 259 -21.33 10.42 -10.94
C ARG A 259 -22.14 9.18 -10.55
N GLY A 260 -21.52 8.19 -9.89
CA GLY A 260 -22.19 6.92 -9.54
C GLY A 260 -22.49 6.05 -10.75
N GLU A 261 -21.78 6.25 -11.86
CA GLU A 261 -21.98 5.53 -13.12
C GLU A 261 -21.44 4.09 -13.03
N THR A 262 -22.08 3.14 -13.73
CA THR A 262 -21.53 1.79 -13.95
C THR A 262 -20.50 1.81 -15.08
N ALA A 263 -19.69 0.75 -15.20
CA ALA A 263 -18.76 0.63 -16.31
C ALA A 263 -19.48 0.62 -17.68
N GLY A 264 -20.68 0.04 -17.75
CA GLY A 264 -21.52 0.05 -18.96
C GLY A 264 -22.04 1.45 -19.32
N GLU A 265 -22.52 2.21 -18.33
CA GLU A 265 -22.99 3.60 -18.53
C GLU A 265 -21.84 4.50 -19.01
N ILE A 266 -20.63 4.34 -18.46
CA ILE A 266 -19.43 5.04 -18.92
C ILE A 266 -19.10 4.65 -20.37
N ALA A 267 -19.19 3.36 -20.72
CA ALA A 267 -18.90 2.91 -22.09
C ALA A 267 -19.85 3.52 -23.12
N GLU A 268 -21.13 3.67 -22.78
CA GLU A 268 -22.12 4.35 -23.63
C GLU A 268 -21.82 5.83 -23.78
N GLY A 269 -21.51 6.52 -22.68
CA GLY A 269 -21.16 7.94 -22.69
C GLY A 269 -19.89 8.26 -23.51
N VAL A 270 -18.91 7.34 -23.52
CA VAL A 270 -17.66 7.47 -24.30
C VAL A 270 -17.81 6.96 -25.75
N GLY A 271 -18.91 6.27 -26.08
CA GLY A 271 -19.17 5.73 -27.42
C GLY A 271 -18.51 4.37 -27.71
N LEU A 272 -18.03 3.67 -26.68
CA LEU A 272 -17.37 2.36 -26.79
C LEU A 272 -18.40 1.21 -26.83
N ARG A 273 -19.16 1.14 -27.93
CA ARG A 273 -20.32 0.21 -28.07
C ARG A 273 -19.97 -1.25 -27.83
N GLU A 274 -18.84 -1.73 -28.35
CA GLU A 274 -18.41 -3.12 -28.15
C GLU A 274 -18.13 -3.46 -26.69
N ILE A 275 -17.47 -2.55 -25.96
CA ILE A 275 -17.21 -2.69 -24.53
C ILE A 275 -18.53 -2.62 -23.75
N GLY A 276 -19.43 -1.70 -24.11
CA GLY A 276 -20.76 -1.62 -23.50
C GLY A 276 -21.57 -2.91 -23.65
N MET A 277 -21.48 -3.59 -24.80
CA MET A 277 -22.12 -4.91 -25.00
C MET A 277 -21.47 -6.00 -24.16
N LEU A 278 -20.14 -5.99 -24.04
CA LEU A 278 -19.38 -6.96 -23.24
C LEU A 278 -19.74 -6.88 -21.75
N LEU A 279 -20.00 -5.67 -21.24
CA LEU A 279 -20.32 -5.42 -19.83
C LEU A 279 -21.79 -5.65 -19.47
N LYS A 280 -22.68 -5.80 -20.46
CA LYS A 280 -24.11 -6.09 -20.26
C LYS A 280 -24.44 -7.58 -20.19
N ARG A 281 -23.46 -8.45 -20.45
CA ARG A 281 -23.66 -9.90 -20.40
C ARG A 281 -23.53 -10.37 -18.93
N PRO A 282 -24.55 -11.05 -18.38
CA PRO A 282 -24.51 -11.58 -17.02
C PRO A 282 -23.51 -12.73 -16.87
#